data_AF-A0A142YAZ4-F1
#
_entry.id   AF-A0A142YAZ4-F1
#
_cell.length_a   1.000
_cell.length_b   1.000
_cell.length_c   1.000
_cell.angle_alpha   90.00
_cell.angle_beta   90.00
_cell.angle_gamma   90.00
#
_symmetry.space_group_name_H-M   'P 1'
#
loop_
_entity.id
_entity.type
_entity.pdbx_description
1 polymer ?
#
loop_
_entity_poly.entity_id
_entity_poly.type
_entity_poly.pdbx_seq_one_letter_code
_entity_poly.pdbx_strand_id
1 'polypeptide(L)'
;MRFGFAISEPGWLGPILSGIRLNRVERRLCPDRAPLIAKRRRWYSPWLIAPGNLYLRWLEAGVLVLPDHPWRDWERAVHRRLYGIECEIDPQGWLLLPLWPGVALDEHANDLTIPLRERLHAIATAVRALKQLHEIETRLLDGEIGRLSHGDATLRNVVYDRDSSRARWFDFDTVHEPSSPPIARRADDLRAVLHSALEAVRDATVSDLFETVRAAYDERAVWDHVRGLLARGSLHASPFHLAQARPPLESRKELERLIRRGG
;
A
#
# COMPACT_ATOMS: atom_id res chain seq x y z
N MET A 1 8.81 -13.21 -37.56
CA MET A 1 9.35 -14.01 -36.45
C MET A 1 9.46 -13.11 -35.23
N ARG A 2 8.58 -13.27 -34.23
CA ARG A 2 8.66 -12.58 -32.94
C ARG A 2 9.30 -13.55 -31.95
N PHE A 3 10.51 -13.24 -31.48
CA PHE A 3 11.16 -13.97 -30.41
C PHE A 3 10.46 -13.60 -29.09
N GLY A 4 9.65 -14.52 -28.58
CA GLY A 4 9.13 -14.46 -27.21
C GLY A 4 10.17 -15.05 -26.27
N PHE A 5 10.92 -14.18 -25.58
CA PHE A 5 11.68 -14.59 -24.40
C PHE A 5 10.74 -14.53 -23.20
N ALA A 6 10.14 -15.67 -22.86
CA ALA A 6 9.59 -15.89 -21.53
C ALA A 6 10.78 -16.09 -20.58
N ILE A 7 11.26 -14.99 -19.98
CA ILE A 7 12.19 -15.08 -18.86
C ILE A 7 11.34 -15.47 -17.65
N SER A 8 11.35 -16.76 -17.31
CA SER A 8 10.89 -17.25 -16.02
C SER A 8 11.85 -16.73 -14.95
N GLU A 9 11.58 -15.54 -14.40
CA GLU A 9 12.39 -14.98 -13.33
C GLU A 9 12.16 -15.73 -12.01
N PRO A 10 13.22 -15.89 -11.20
CA PRO A 10 13.17 -16.82 -10.09
C PRO A 10 12.54 -16.17 -8.85
N GLY A 11 11.42 -16.73 -8.39
CA GLY A 11 10.56 -16.21 -7.30
C GLY A 11 11.19 -16.11 -5.89
N TRP A 12 12.51 -16.28 -5.76
CA TRP A 12 13.25 -16.18 -4.50
C TRP A 12 13.71 -14.75 -4.15
N LEU A 13 13.55 -13.77 -5.06
CA LEU A 13 13.93 -12.36 -4.77
C LEU A 13 12.90 -11.62 -3.90
N GLY A 14 11.60 -11.90 -4.08
CA GLY A 14 10.56 -11.22 -3.32
C GLY A 14 10.60 -11.40 -1.77
N PRO A 15 10.93 -12.58 -1.19
CA PRO A 15 11.11 -12.71 0.25
C PRO A 15 12.31 -11.89 0.77
N ILE A 16 13.40 -11.82 0.01
CA ILE A 16 14.60 -11.05 0.38
C ILE A 16 14.27 -9.56 0.42
N LEU A 17 13.57 -9.06 -0.60
CA LEU A 17 13.12 -7.66 -0.66
C LEU A 17 12.16 -7.31 0.49
N SER A 18 11.26 -8.23 0.88
CA SER A 18 10.33 -8.02 2.00
C SER A 18 11.00 -7.98 3.39
N GLY A 19 12.22 -8.51 3.51
CA GLY A 19 12.98 -8.53 4.77
C GLY A 19 13.84 -7.28 5.00
N ILE A 20 14.05 -6.46 3.98
CA ILE A 20 14.91 -5.27 4.07
C ILE A 20 14.13 -4.13 4.71
N ARG A 21 14.39 -3.87 6.00
CA ARG A 21 13.87 -2.68 6.67
C ARG A 21 14.73 -1.48 6.31
N LEU A 22 14.20 -0.57 5.49
CA LEU A 22 14.87 0.69 5.14
C LEU A 22 14.83 1.71 6.28
N ASN A 23 13.86 1.57 7.18
CA ASN A 23 13.68 2.43 8.33
C ASN A 23 14.06 1.73 9.63
N ARG A 24 14.55 2.51 10.58
CA ARG A 24 14.52 2.21 12.01
C ARG A 24 13.27 2.89 12.56
N VAL A 25 12.48 2.14 13.33
CA VAL A 25 11.23 2.60 13.92
C VAL A 25 11.31 2.39 15.42
N GLU A 26 10.99 3.41 16.19
CA GLU A 26 11.02 3.38 17.66
C GLU A 26 9.75 3.99 18.22
N ARG A 27 9.14 3.31 19.19
CA ARG A 27 8.07 3.92 19.98
C ARG A 27 8.70 4.84 21.02
N ARG A 28 8.29 6.11 21.01
CA ARG A 28 8.70 7.10 22.01
C ARG A 28 7.52 7.44 22.89
N LEU A 29 7.67 7.12 24.18
CA LEU A 29 6.77 7.55 25.22
C LEU A 29 7.24 8.93 25.69
N CYS A 30 6.32 9.88 25.76
CA CYS A 30 6.59 11.20 26.29
C CYS A 30 5.65 11.42 27.47
N PRO A 31 6.13 11.90 28.64
CA PRO A 31 5.28 12.14 29.79
C PRO A 31 4.13 13.12 29.51
N ASP A 32 4.41 14.15 28.70
CA ASP A 32 3.51 15.30 28.53
C ASP A 32 2.75 15.30 27.20
N ARG A 33 2.89 14.26 26.36
CA ARG A 33 2.18 14.15 25.07
C ARG A 33 1.84 12.72 24.72
N ALA A 34 0.89 12.56 23.79
CA ALA A 34 0.51 11.25 23.27
C ALA A 34 1.76 10.49 22.76
N PRO A 35 1.79 9.15 22.88
CA PRO A 35 2.88 8.34 22.35
C PRO A 35 3.14 8.63 20.87
N LEU A 36 4.41 8.56 20.49
CA LEU A 36 4.85 8.82 19.13
C LEU A 36 5.58 7.62 18.54
N ILE A 37 5.59 7.55 17.22
CA ILE A 37 6.48 6.70 16.44
C ILE A 37 7.57 7.57 15.84
N ALA A 38 8.82 7.29 16.20
CA ALA A 38 9.98 7.89 15.59
C ALA A 38 10.48 6.99 14.46
N LYS A 39 10.53 7.52 13.23
CA LYS A 39 11.09 6.84 12.05
C LYS A 39 12.37 7.54 11.58
N ARG A 40 13.37 6.77 11.16
CA ARG A 40 14.58 7.28 10.51
C ARG A 40 15.11 6.30 9.49
N ARG A 41 15.58 6.78 8.33
CA ARG A 41 16.28 5.94 7.36
C ARG A 41 17.56 5.35 7.99
N ARG A 42 17.86 4.10 7.67
CA ARG A 42 19.12 3.48 8.07
C ARG A 42 20.26 3.99 7.19
N TRP A 43 21.48 3.95 7.73
CA TRP A 43 22.67 4.47 7.05
C TRP A 43 22.94 3.78 5.70
N TYR A 44 22.52 2.52 5.55
CA TYR A 44 22.69 1.77 4.31
C TYR A 44 21.56 2.00 3.29
N SER A 45 20.45 2.64 3.68
CA SER A 45 19.27 2.78 2.82
C SER A 45 19.56 3.52 1.51
N PRO A 46 20.38 4.60 1.45
CA PRO A 46 20.71 5.24 0.18
C PRO A 46 21.35 4.29 -0.84
N TRP A 47 22.19 3.35 -0.38
CA TRP A 47 22.86 2.36 -1.22
C TRP A 47 21.90 1.29 -1.77
N LEU A 48 20.75 1.09 -1.12
CA LEU A 48 19.73 0.14 -1.57
C LEU A 48 18.65 0.81 -2.42
N ILE A 49 18.26 2.05 -2.08
CA ILE A 49 17.17 2.77 -2.75
C ILE A 49 17.54 3.09 -4.20
N ALA A 50 18.75 3.58 -4.47
CA ALA A 50 19.16 3.92 -5.83
C ALA A 50 19.12 2.72 -6.81
N PRO A 51 19.80 1.57 -6.52
CA PRO A 51 19.69 0.39 -7.38
C PRO A 51 18.30 -0.23 -7.34
N GLY A 52 17.60 -0.18 -6.20
CA GLY A 52 16.22 -0.64 -6.07
C GLY A 52 15.27 0.11 -7.01
N ASN A 53 15.33 1.44 -7.05
CA ASN A 53 14.54 2.25 -7.97
C ASN A 53 14.93 2.06 -9.43
N LEU A 54 16.20 1.77 -9.73
CA LEU A 54 16.60 1.39 -11.10
C LEU A 54 15.96 0.06 -11.50
N TYR A 55 15.97 -0.93 -10.62
CA TYR A 55 15.34 -2.23 -10.84
C TYR A 55 13.81 -2.11 -10.98
N LEU A 56 13.15 -1.33 -10.12
CA LEU A 56 11.70 -1.08 -10.21
C LEU A 56 11.31 -0.42 -11.54
N ARG A 57 12.10 0.55 -12.02
CA ARG A 57 11.90 1.18 -13.33
C ARG A 57 12.09 0.21 -14.48
N TRP A 58 13.11 -0.63 -14.41
CA TRP A 58 13.34 -1.65 -15.43
C TRP A 58 12.19 -2.66 -15.52
N LEU A 59 11.55 -2.95 -14.39
CA LEU A 59 10.36 -3.82 -14.31
C LEU A 59 9.04 -3.09 -14.58
N GLU A 60 9.06 -1.81 -14.93
CA GLU A 60 7.87 -0.98 -15.13
C GLU A 60 6.89 -1.08 -13.94
N ALA A 61 7.40 -1.14 -12.71
CA ALA A 61 6.58 -1.30 -11.51
C ALA A 61 5.69 -0.07 -11.23
N GLY A 62 5.94 1.06 -11.89
CA GLY A 62 5.15 2.28 -11.77
C GLY A 62 5.29 2.98 -10.41
N VAL A 63 6.27 2.57 -9.60
CA VAL A 63 6.54 3.07 -8.25
C VAL A 63 8.02 3.30 -8.01
N LEU A 64 8.32 4.15 -7.02
CA LEU A 64 9.66 4.47 -6.55
C LEU A 64 9.66 4.62 -5.03
N VAL A 65 10.77 4.23 -4.41
CA VAL A 65 11.02 4.44 -2.99
C VAL A 65 11.77 5.76 -2.80
N LEU A 66 11.25 6.62 -1.93
CA LEU A 66 11.82 7.94 -1.70
C LEU A 66 13.13 7.88 -0.88
N PRO A 67 14.20 8.59 -1.30
CA PRO A 67 15.39 8.77 -0.47
C PRO A 67 15.09 9.66 0.73
N ASP A 68 15.99 9.68 1.72
CA ASP A 68 15.71 10.19 3.08
C ASP A 68 15.05 11.57 3.17
N HIS A 69 15.65 12.61 2.59
CA HIS A 69 15.10 13.97 2.71
C HIS A 69 13.77 14.12 1.96
N PRO A 70 13.65 13.75 0.66
CA PRO A 70 12.37 13.74 -0.04
C PRO A 70 11.28 12.92 0.66
N TRP A 71 11.65 11.78 1.24
CA TRP A 71 10.74 10.94 2.03
C TRP A 71 10.20 11.68 3.24
N ARG A 72 11.06 12.31 4.06
CA ARG A 72 10.61 13.05 5.25
C ARG A 72 9.68 14.20 4.90
N ASP A 73 10.00 14.96 3.85
CA ASP A 73 9.15 16.06 3.40
C ASP A 73 7.80 15.56 2.89
N TRP A 74 7.81 14.48 2.10
CA TRP A 74 6.61 13.86 1.59
C TRP A 74 5.71 13.31 2.70
N GLU A 75 6.26 12.51 3.63
CA GLU A 75 5.52 11.93 4.74
C GLU A 75 4.85 13.03 5.58
N ARG A 76 5.57 14.13 5.88
CA ARG A 76 5.02 15.31 6.58
C ARG A 76 3.90 15.98 5.80
N ALA A 77 4.11 16.24 4.51
CA ALA A 77 3.11 16.88 3.66
C ALA A 77 1.83 16.04 3.55
N VAL A 78 1.96 14.73 3.40
CA VAL A 78 0.85 13.79 3.33
C VAL A 78 0.10 13.71 4.65
N HIS A 79 0.79 13.58 5.79
CA HIS A 79 0.15 13.56 7.12
C HIS A 79 -0.60 14.85 7.43
N ARG A 80 -0.03 16.00 7.03
CA ARG A 80 -0.71 17.29 7.15
C ARG A 80 -2.01 17.32 6.35
N ARG A 81 -1.98 16.83 5.11
CA ARG A 81 -3.14 16.84 4.21
C ARG A 81 -4.22 15.84 4.61
N LEU A 82 -3.83 14.62 4.98
CA LEU A 82 -4.76 13.54 5.35
C LEU A 82 -5.38 13.75 6.73
N TYR A 83 -4.56 14.17 7.70
CA TYR A 83 -4.94 14.10 9.11
C TYR A 83 -4.85 15.44 9.83
N GLY A 84 -4.44 16.52 9.14
CA GLY A 84 -4.29 17.84 9.75
C GLY A 84 -3.16 17.91 10.78
N ILE A 85 -2.18 17.00 10.70
CA ILE A 85 -1.10 16.89 11.70
C ILE A 85 0.22 17.34 11.11
N GLU A 86 0.85 18.29 11.80
CA GLU A 86 2.23 18.71 11.53
C GLU A 86 3.19 17.73 12.23
N CYS A 87 3.90 16.94 11.44
CA CYS A 87 4.89 15.99 11.95
C CYS A 87 6.24 16.69 12.15
N GLU A 88 6.86 16.46 13.31
CA GLU A 88 8.12 17.08 13.73
C GLU A 88 9.34 16.26 13.28
N ILE A 89 10.50 16.91 13.16
CA ILE A 89 11.79 16.22 13.03
C ILE A 89 12.62 16.59 14.27
N ASP A 90 13.12 15.59 14.99
CA ASP A 90 13.96 15.82 16.16
C ASP A 90 15.40 16.27 15.78
N PRO A 91 16.20 16.80 16.73
CA PRO A 91 17.58 17.21 16.47
C PRO A 91 18.49 16.07 15.97
N GLN A 92 18.11 14.81 16.17
CA GLN A 92 18.84 13.62 15.74
C GLN A 92 18.35 13.08 14.37
N GLY A 93 17.48 13.84 13.69
CA GLY A 93 16.99 13.55 12.35
C GLY A 93 15.86 12.51 12.30
N TRP A 94 15.19 12.22 13.41
CA TRP A 94 14.03 11.33 13.43
C TRP A 94 12.76 12.07 13.07
N LEU A 95 12.01 11.52 12.14
CA LEU A 95 10.64 11.94 11.86
C LEU A 95 9.71 11.41 12.96
N LEU A 96 9.02 12.30 13.63
CA LEU A 96 8.09 11.99 14.71
C LEU A 96 6.66 11.99 14.18
N LEU A 97 6.01 10.83 14.25
CA LEU A 97 4.65 10.59 13.80
C LEU A 97 3.76 10.26 15.00
N PRO A 98 2.46 10.61 14.97
CA PRO A 98 1.52 10.18 15.99
C PRO A 98 1.44 8.65 16.03
N LEU A 99 1.41 8.05 17.23
CA LEU A 99 0.99 6.67 17.37
C LEU A 99 -0.53 6.61 17.31
N TRP A 100 -1.07 6.07 16.23
CA TRP A 100 -2.51 5.86 16.10
C TRP A 100 -3.00 4.76 17.05
N PRO A 101 -4.18 4.91 17.67
CA PRO A 101 -4.82 3.81 18.36
C PRO A 101 -5.20 2.71 17.36
N GLY A 102 -5.22 1.47 17.84
CA GLY A 102 -5.53 0.29 17.03
C GLY A 102 -4.33 -0.62 16.77
N VAL A 103 -4.51 -1.53 15.83
CA VAL A 103 -3.52 -2.51 15.40
C VAL A 103 -3.34 -2.46 13.88
N ALA A 104 -2.25 -3.02 13.36
CA ALA A 104 -2.12 -3.18 11.91
C ALA A 104 -3.28 -4.04 11.38
N LEU A 105 -3.86 -3.66 10.24
CA LEU A 105 -5.05 -4.33 9.73
C LEU A 105 -4.77 -5.75 9.28
N ASP A 106 -3.55 -6.08 8.85
CA ASP A 106 -3.17 -7.45 8.53
C ASP A 106 -3.19 -8.35 9.79
N GLU A 107 -2.73 -7.84 10.94
CA GLU A 107 -2.84 -8.53 12.23
C GLU A 107 -4.30 -8.74 12.61
N HIS A 108 -5.14 -7.69 12.53
CA HIS A 108 -6.57 -7.78 12.81
C HIS A 108 -7.30 -8.75 11.87
N ALA A 109 -6.96 -8.73 10.57
CA ALA A 109 -7.58 -9.56 9.54
C ALA A 109 -7.17 -11.04 9.65
N ASN A 110 -5.98 -11.32 10.17
CA ASN A 110 -5.48 -12.69 10.36
C ASN A 110 -5.83 -13.28 11.73
N ASP A 111 -6.39 -12.49 12.66
CA ASP A 111 -6.82 -12.97 13.98
C ASP A 111 -8.15 -13.75 13.89
N LEU A 112 -8.05 -15.08 13.93
CA LEU A 112 -9.20 -15.99 13.88
C LEU A 112 -10.11 -15.92 15.12
N THR A 113 -9.69 -15.26 16.20
CA THR A 113 -10.55 -15.02 17.36
C THR A 113 -11.59 -13.92 17.09
N ILE A 114 -11.35 -13.09 16.07
CA ILE A 114 -12.26 -12.04 15.63
C ILE A 114 -13.24 -12.61 14.60
N PRO A 115 -14.57 -12.42 14.79
CA PRO A 115 -15.56 -12.91 13.83
C PRO A 115 -15.28 -12.42 12.41
N LEU A 116 -15.47 -13.29 11.40
CA LEU A 116 -15.18 -12.98 10.00
C LEU A 116 -15.88 -11.69 9.53
N ARG A 117 -17.13 -11.48 9.95
CA ARG A 117 -17.90 -10.26 9.64
C ARG A 117 -17.20 -8.99 10.11
N GLU A 118 -16.59 -9.01 11.29
CA GLU A 118 -15.88 -7.85 11.84
C GLU A 118 -14.57 -7.60 11.09
N ARG A 119 -13.84 -8.66 10.72
CA ARG A 119 -12.63 -8.54 9.89
C ARG A 119 -12.93 -7.98 8.50
N LEU A 120 -14.01 -8.44 7.85
CA LEU A 120 -14.48 -7.88 6.59
C LEU A 120 -14.93 -6.41 6.73
N HIS A 121 -15.56 -6.06 7.85
CA HIS A 121 -15.91 -4.66 8.14
C HIS A 121 -14.67 -3.77 8.27
N ALA A 122 -13.61 -4.25 8.92
CA ALA A 122 -12.34 -3.53 9.03
C ALA A 122 -11.70 -3.31 7.65
N ILE A 123 -11.72 -4.33 6.77
CA ILE A 123 -11.27 -4.20 5.37
C ILE A 123 -12.07 -3.15 4.63
N ALA A 124 -13.41 -3.21 4.69
CA ALA A 124 -14.27 -2.21 4.05
C ALA A 124 -13.95 -0.79 4.55
N THR A 125 -13.67 -0.63 5.85
CA THR A 125 -13.30 0.65 6.45
C THR A 125 -11.98 1.18 5.91
N ALA A 126 -10.96 0.33 5.79
CA ALA A 126 -9.68 0.71 5.19
C ALA A 126 -9.80 1.07 3.71
N VAL A 127 -10.62 0.33 2.96
CA VAL A 127 -10.88 0.61 1.55
C VAL A 127 -11.59 1.96 1.37
N ARG A 128 -12.57 2.31 2.22
CA ARG A 128 -13.18 3.64 2.20
C ARG A 128 -12.17 4.74 2.56
N ALA A 129 -11.32 4.51 3.55
CA ALA A 129 -10.24 5.42 3.89
C ALA A 129 -9.25 5.60 2.72
N LEU A 130 -8.99 4.55 1.95
CA LEU A 130 -8.15 4.61 0.74
C LEU A 130 -8.84 5.40 -0.36
N LYS A 131 -10.16 5.25 -0.54
CA LYS A 131 -10.93 6.07 -1.48
C LYS A 131 -10.84 7.55 -1.10
N GLN A 132 -11.03 7.90 0.18
CA GLN A 132 -10.88 9.26 0.68
C GLN A 132 -9.47 9.81 0.47
N LEU A 133 -8.45 8.99 0.70
CA LEU A 133 -7.05 9.33 0.41
C LEU A 133 -6.88 9.73 -1.06
N HIS A 134 -7.47 8.99 -2.00
CA HIS A 134 -7.41 9.28 -3.43
C HIS A 134 -8.16 10.53 -3.87
N GLU A 135 -8.98 11.13 -3.01
CA GLU A 135 -9.69 12.39 -3.28
C GLU A 135 -8.86 13.62 -2.86
N ILE A 136 -7.79 13.42 -2.09
CA ILE A 136 -6.95 14.52 -1.61
C ILE A 136 -6.03 15.02 -2.71
N GLU A 137 -6.10 16.32 -2.97
CA GLU A 137 -5.15 17.02 -3.83
C GLU A 137 -3.92 17.47 -3.04
N THR A 138 -2.75 17.16 -3.57
CA THR A 138 -1.47 17.61 -3.03
C THR A 138 -0.48 17.90 -4.15
N ARG A 139 0.62 18.57 -3.80
CA ARG A 139 1.74 18.75 -4.71
C ARG A 139 2.51 17.43 -4.81
N LEU A 140 2.54 16.83 -5.99
CA LEU A 140 3.26 15.59 -6.30
C LEU A 140 4.77 15.84 -6.41
N LEU A 141 5.56 14.77 -6.61
CA LEU A 141 7.02 14.85 -6.66
C LEU A 141 7.57 15.65 -7.85
N ASP A 142 6.85 15.69 -8.96
CA ASP A 142 7.16 16.53 -10.13
C ASP A 142 6.79 18.01 -9.90
N GLY A 143 6.14 18.31 -8.78
CA GLY A 143 5.69 19.63 -8.41
C GLY A 143 4.30 19.99 -8.92
N GLU A 144 3.64 19.12 -9.67
CA GLU A 144 2.27 19.34 -10.14
C GLU A 144 1.25 19.11 -9.02
N ILE A 145 0.07 19.74 -9.11
CA ILE A 145 -1.04 19.43 -8.23
C ILE A 145 -1.78 18.22 -8.79
N GLY A 146 -1.92 17.18 -7.98
CA GLY A 146 -2.65 16.00 -8.36
C GLY A 146 -3.20 15.24 -7.18
N ARG A 147 -4.03 14.23 -7.49
CA ARG A 147 -4.61 13.34 -6.49
C ARG A 147 -3.54 12.41 -5.91
N LEU A 148 -3.55 12.33 -4.59
CA LEU A 148 -2.70 11.46 -3.80
C LEU A 148 -2.98 9.99 -4.14
N SER A 149 -1.95 9.15 -4.01
CA SER A 149 -2.00 7.70 -4.06
C SER A 149 -0.97 7.18 -3.07
N HIS A 150 -1.16 5.97 -2.54
CA HIS A 150 -0.28 5.41 -1.52
C HIS A 150 1.00 4.81 -2.10
N GLY A 151 0.95 4.10 -3.23
CA GLY A 151 2.11 3.43 -3.82
C GLY A 151 2.51 2.10 -3.16
N ASP A 152 1.91 1.79 -2.00
CA ASP A 152 2.07 0.51 -1.30
C ASP A 152 0.86 0.23 -0.38
N ALA A 153 -0.35 0.32 -0.93
CA ALA A 153 -1.60 0.17 -0.18
C ALA A 153 -1.88 -1.28 0.24
N THR A 154 -1.04 -1.87 1.09
CA THR A 154 -1.27 -3.21 1.66
C THR A 154 -1.92 -3.11 3.05
N LEU A 155 -2.55 -4.20 3.52
CA LEU A 155 -3.13 -4.23 4.88
C LEU A 155 -2.10 -3.99 6.01
N ARG A 156 -0.79 -4.13 5.73
CA ARG A 156 0.30 -3.83 6.68
C ARG A 156 0.49 -2.33 6.90
N ASN A 157 0.08 -1.51 5.94
CA ASN A 157 0.29 -0.06 5.92
C ASN A 157 -0.98 0.71 6.30
N VAL A 158 -1.88 0.06 7.05
CA VAL A 158 -3.09 0.69 7.60
C VAL A 158 -3.33 0.21 9.02
N VAL A 159 -3.54 1.16 9.93
CA VAL A 159 -3.97 0.87 11.29
C VAL A 159 -5.49 0.87 11.33
N TYR A 160 -6.08 -0.15 11.94
CA TYR A 160 -7.50 -0.20 12.25
C TYR A 160 -7.73 -0.09 13.76
N ASP A 161 -8.51 0.90 14.14
CA ASP A 161 -8.99 1.12 15.49
C ASP A 161 -10.41 0.58 15.61
N ARG A 162 -10.57 -0.52 16.36
CA ARG A 162 -11.87 -1.18 16.55
C ARG A 162 -12.84 -0.30 17.33
N ASP A 163 -12.35 0.43 18.33
CA ASP A 163 -13.20 1.21 19.24
C ASP A 163 -13.84 2.39 18.53
N SER A 164 -13.09 3.06 17.66
CA SER A 164 -13.61 4.16 16.84
C SER A 164 -14.07 3.73 15.44
N SER A 165 -13.91 2.45 15.08
CA SER A 165 -14.17 1.92 13.73
C SER A 165 -13.53 2.77 12.64
N ARG A 166 -12.25 3.13 12.83
CA ARG A 166 -11.49 3.99 11.92
C ARG A 166 -10.27 3.27 11.37
N ALA A 167 -10.00 3.51 10.09
CA ALA A 167 -8.78 3.06 9.44
C ALA A 167 -7.92 4.28 9.06
N ARG A 168 -6.60 4.17 9.25
CA ARG A 168 -5.63 5.22 8.88
C ARG A 168 -4.44 4.61 8.14
N TRP A 169 -4.24 5.06 6.91
CA TRP A 169 -3.10 4.71 6.08
C TRP A 169 -1.82 5.42 6.57
N PHE A 170 -0.70 4.71 6.56
CA PHE A 170 0.60 5.21 6.99
C PHE A 170 1.71 4.58 6.16
N ASP A 171 2.96 5.07 6.31
CA ASP A 171 4.11 4.56 5.56
C ASP A 171 4.09 4.94 4.06
N PHE A 172 4.16 6.23 3.77
CA PHE A 172 4.20 6.78 2.40
C PHE A 172 5.63 6.81 1.84
N ASP A 173 6.41 5.78 2.16
CA ASP A 173 7.80 5.61 1.74
C ASP A 173 7.95 5.36 0.24
N THR A 174 6.94 4.71 -0.32
CA THR A 174 6.80 4.41 -1.74
C THR A 174 5.82 5.39 -2.33
N VAL A 175 6.09 5.87 -3.53
CA VAL A 175 5.12 6.64 -4.30
C VAL A 175 5.06 6.11 -5.72
N HIS A 176 3.95 6.34 -6.39
CA HIS A 176 3.87 6.09 -7.81
C HIS A 176 4.72 7.08 -8.61
N GLU A 177 5.20 6.64 -9.76
CA GLU A 177 5.87 7.52 -10.72
C GLU A 177 4.92 8.64 -11.17
N PRO A 178 5.39 9.90 -11.26
CA PRO A 178 4.53 11.01 -11.69
C PRO A 178 3.97 10.83 -13.10
N SER A 179 4.70 10.14 -13.97
CA SER A 179 4.29 9.74 -15.33
C SER A 179 3.06 8.82 -15.35
N SER A 180 2.78 8.11 -14.26
CA SER A 180 1.65 7.18 -14.18
C SER A 180 0.34 7.96 -14.07
N PRO A 181 -0.65 7.74 -14.96
CA PRO A 181 -1.94 8.43 -14.88
C PRO A 181 -2.63 8.22 -13.53
N PRO A 182 -3.38 9.21 -13.00
CA PRO A 182 -4.03 9.09 -11.69
C PRO A 182 -4.89 7.82 -11.54
N ILE A 183 -5.59 7.42 -12.62
CA ILE A 183 -6.41 6.21 -12.62
C ILE A 183 -5.59 4.93 -12.44
N ALA A 184 -4.38 4.89 -13.01
CA ALA A 184 -3.48 3.75 -12.93
C ALA A 184 -2.92 3.59 -11.51
N ARG A 185 -2.51 4.71 -10.89
CA ARG A 185 -2.04 4.73 -9.49
C ARG A 185 -3.08 4.20 -8.51
N ARG A 186 -4.32 4.64 -8.67
CA ARG A 186 -5.45 4.22 -7.83
C ARG A 186 -5.82 2.76 -8.04
N ALA A 187 -5.74 2.29 -9.28
CA ALA A 187 -5.97 0.89 -9.62
C ALA A 187 -4.88 -0.02 -9.02
N ASP A 188 -3.63 0.43 -8.98
CA ASP A 188 -2.54 -0.31 -8.34
C ASP A 188 -2.70 -0.39 -6.83
N ASP A 189 -3.03 0.72 -6.16
CA ASP A 189 -3.34 0.73 -4.73
C ASP A 189 -4.50 -0.23 -4.41
N LEU A 190 -5.59 -0.20 -5.20
CA LEU A 190 -6.73 -1.10 -5.02
C LEU A 190 -6.34 -2.58 -5.23
N ARG A 191 -5.46 -2.87 -6.20
CA ARG A 191 -4.90 -4.21 -6.40
C ARG A 191 -4.10 -4.66 -5.19
N ALA A 192 -3.24 -3.80 -4.64
CA ALA A 192 -2.43 -4.11 -3.45
C ALA A 192 -3.31 -4.46 -2.24
N VAL A 193 -4.42 -3.73 -2.04
CA VAL A 193 -5.41 -4.05 -0.98
C VAL A 193 -6.05 -5.41 -1.20
N LEU A 194 -6.56 -5.68 -2.42
CA LEU A 194 -7.20 -6.97 -2.73
C LEU A 194 -6.27 -8.15 -2.46
N HIS A 195 -5.01 -8.04 -2.91
CA HIS A 195 -4.05 -9.12 -2.77
C HIS A 195 -3.64 -9.35 -1.31
N SER A 196 -3.38 -8.27 -0.56
CA SER A 196 -3.02 -8.39 0.85
C SER A 196 -4.20 -8.87 1.71
N ALA A 197 -5.43 -8.50 1.35
CA ALA A 197 -6.64 -9.02 1.99
C ALA A 197 -6.84 -10.53 1.75
N LEU A 198 -6.60 -11.01 0.52
CA LEU A 198 -6.63 -12.45 0.21
C LEU A 198 -5.54 -13.25 0.93
N GLU A 199 -4.39 -12.65 1.20
CA GLU A 199 -3.32 -13.29 1.96
C GLU A 199 -3.66 -13.38 3.47
N ALA A 200 -4.29 -12.33 4.02
CA ALA A 200 -4.58 -12.20 5.44
C ALA A 200 -5.86 -12.93 5.88
N VAL A 201 -6.96 -12.82 5.13
CA VAL A 201 -8.26 -13.42 5.51
C VAL A 201 -8.48 -14.74 4.78
N ARG A 202 -7.76 -15.77 5.22
CA ARG A 202 -7.71 -17.07 4.52
C ARG A 202 -8.98 -17.91 4.65
N ASP A 203 -9.81 -17.60 5.63
CA ASP A 203 -11.06 -18.30 5.92
C ASP A 203 -12.30 -17.62 5.30
N ALA A 204 -12.14 -16.46 4.66
CA ALA A 204 -13.19 -15.86 3.82
C ALA A 204 -13.19 -16.47 2.41
N THR A 205 -14.35 -16.48 1.76
CA THR A 205 -14.38 -16.75 0.32
C THR A 205 -13.79 -15.57 -0.45
N VAL A 206 -13.19 -15.86 -1.61
CA VAL A 206 -12.69 -14.81 -2.52
C VAL A 206 -13.81 -13.88 -2.96
N SER A 207 -15.03 -14.40 -3.10
CA SER A 207 -16.21 -13.62 -3.44
C SER A 207 -16.58 -12.63 -2.34
N ASP A 208 -16.58 -13.05 -1.06
CA ASP A 208 -16.91 -12.16 0.05
C ASP A 208 -15.91 -11.00 0.15
N LEU A 209 -14.62 -11.29 0.00
CA LEU A 209 -13.57 -10.28 -0.01
C LEU A 209 -13.70 -9.33 -1.20
N PHE A 210 -13.89 -9.87 -2.40
CA PHE A 210 -14.06 -9.08 -3.61
C PHE A 210 -15.27 -8.14 -3.49
N GLU A 211 -16.43 -8.65 -3.08
CA GLU A 211 -17.64 -7.84 -2.93
C GLU A 211 -17.51 -6.80 -1.80
N THR A 212 -16.84 -7.15 -0.69
CA THR A 212 -16.53 -6.21 0.38
C THR A 212 -15.70 -5.03 -0.12
N VAL A 213 -14.63 -5.32 -0.86
CA VAL A 213 -13.76 -4.27 -1.43
C VAL A 213 -14.47 -3.49 -2.53
N ARG A 214 -15.22 -4.16 -3.42
CA ARG A 214 -15.98 -3.53 -4.51
C ARG A 214 -17.05 -2.58 -3.99
N ALA A 215 -17.80 -2.97 -2.97
CA ALA A 215 -18.81 -2.13 -2.36
C ALA A 215 -18.21 -0.92 -1.61
N ALA A 216 -17.02 -1.08 -1.03
CA ALA A 216 -16.32 0.00 -0.33
C ALA A 216 -15.57 0.96 -1.26
N TYR A 217 -15.16 0.49 -2.44
CA TYR A 217 -14.52 1.27 -3.49
C TYR A 217 -15.42 1.31 -4.74
N ASP A 218 -16.52 2.03 -4.65
CA ASP A 218 -17.59 2.08 -5.67
C ASP A 218 -17.28 3.00 -6.86
N GLU A 219 -16.03 3.05 -7.34
CA GLU A 219 -15.66 3.86 -8.51
C GLU A 219 -15.44 3.01 -9.76
N ARG A 220 -16.44 3.01 -10.64
CA ARG A 220 -16.49 2.20 -11.86
C ARG A 220 -15.25 2.37 -12.74
N ALA A 221 -14.78 3.60 -12.93
CA ALA A 221 -13.61 3.87 -13.79
C ALA A 221 -12.34 3.16 -13.30
N VAL A 222 -12.15 3.04 -11.98
CA VAL A 222 -10.99 2.34 -11.40
C VAL A 222 -11.10 0.84 -11.66
N TRP A 223 -12.29 0.25 -11.43
CA TRP A 223 -12.52 -1.17 -11.70
C TRP A 223 -12.38 -1.52 -13.18
N ASP A 224 -12.86 -0.68 -14.08
CA ASP A 224 -12.68 -0.87 -15.53
C ASP A 224 -11.19 -0.81 -15.91
N HIS A 225 -10.41 0.07 -15.26
CA HIS A 225 -8.95 0.10 -15.44
C HIS A 225 -8.26 -1.17 -14.92
N VAL A 226 -8.62 -1.64 -13.71
CA VAL A 226 -8.14 -2.92 -13.14
C VAL A 226 -8.45 -4.08 -14.08
N ARG A 227 -9.66 -4.14 -14.64
CA ARG A 227 -10.05 -5.16 -15.63
C ARG A 227 -9.21 -5.07 -16.89
N GLY A 228 -8.94 -3.85 -17.37
CA GLY A 228 -8.07 -3.60 -18.51
C GLY A 228 -6.62 -4.10 -18.28
N LEU A 229 -6.06 -3.84 -17.10
CA LEU A 229 -4.73 -4.35 -16.70
C LEU A 229 -4.72 -5.89 -16.67
N LEU A 230 -5.77 -6.50 -16.12
CA LEU A 230 -5.91 -7.95 -16.10
C LEU A 230 -6.01 -8.56 -17.50
N ALA A 231 -6.77 -7.94 -18.41
CA ALA A 231 -6.92 -8.42 -19.78
C ALA A 231 -5.59 -8.39 -20.57
N ARG A 232 -4.69 -7.44 -20.25
CA ARG A 232 -3.35 -7.34 -20.83
C ARG A 232 -2.30 -8.22 -20.13
N GLY A 233 -2.67 -8.90 -19.05
CA GLY A 233 -1.73 -9.67 -18.22
C GLY A 233 -0.78 -8.80 -17.38
N SER A 234 -1.02 -7.49 -17.30
CA SER A 234 -0.13 -6.55 -16.62
C SER A 234 -0.50 -6.32 -15.15
N LEU A 235 -1.57 -6.95 -14.65
CA LEU A 235 -1.98 -6.81 -13.24
C LEU A 235 -0.89 -7.29 -12.26
N HIS A 236 -0.05 -8.24 -12.67
CA HIS A 236 1.07 -8.76 -11.88
C HIS A 236 2.41 -8.57 -12.59
N ALA A 237 2.54 -7.49 -13.37
CA ALA A 237 3.67 -7.29 -14.27
C ALA A 237 5.05 -7.32 -13.59
N SER A 238 5.14 -7.05 -12.28
CA SER A 238 6.42 -6.91 -11.59
C SER A 238 6.56 -7.86 -10.38
N PRO A 239 7.79 -8.34 -10.11
CA PRO A 239 8.17 -8.95 -8.83
C PRO A 239 7.82 -8.11 -7.60
N PHE A 240 7.75 -6.78 -7.74
CA PHE A 240 7.30 -5.89 -6.67
C PHE A 240 5.85 -6.16 -6.29
N HIS A 241 4.94 -6.29 -7.26
CA HIS A 241 3.53 -6.65 -6.99
C HIS A 241 3.37 -7.99 -6.26
N LEU A 242 4.28 -8.94 -6.51
CA LEU A 242 4.33 -10.24 -5.82
C LEU A 242 5.02 -10.19 -4.45
N ALA A 243 5.81 -9.14 -4.18
CA ALA A 243 6.45 -8.92 -2.89
C ALA A 243 5.49 -8.23 -1.90
N GLN A 244 4.58 -7.38 -2.41
CA GLN A 244 3.56 -6.71 -1.59
C GLN A 244 2.61 -7.69 -0.90
N ALA A 245 2.17 -8.72 -1.63
CA ALA A 245 1.33 -9.77 -1.10
C ALA A 245 1.40 -11.06 -1.93
N ARG A 246 1.21 -12.20 -1.27
CA ARG A 246 1.35 -13.55 -1.83
C ARG A 246 0.13 -14.42 -1.50
N PRO A 247 -1.07 -14.03 -2.00
CA PRO A 247 -2.23 -14.89 -1.83
C PRO A 247 -2.02 -16.24 -2.53
N PRO A 248 -2.70 -17.31 -2.07
CA PRO A 248 -2.66 -18.61 -2.74
C PRO A 248 -3.02 -18.49 -4.23
N LEU A 249 -2.34 -19.28 -5.08
CA LEU A 249 -2.51 -19.21 -6.54
C LEU A 249 -3.98 -19.37 -6.97
N GLU A 250 -4.71 -20.28 -6.33
CA GLU A 250 -6.12 -20.54 -6.64
C GLU A 250 -7.01 -19.36 -6.24
N SER A 251 -6.75 -18.74 -5.08
CA SER A 251 -7.45 -17.51 -4.66
C SER A 251 -7.21 -16.36 -5.64
N ARG A 252 -5.98 -16.22 -6.14
CA ARG A 252 -5.65 -15.22 -7.18
C ARG A 252 -6.42 -15.48 -8.48
N LYS A 253 -6.42 -16.73 -8.98
CA LYS A 253 -7.17 -17.08 -10.20
C LYS A 253 -8.67 -16.86 -10.05
N GLU A 254 -9.24 -17.14 -8.88
CA GLU A 254 -10.65 -16.85 -8.59
C GLU A 254 -10.90 -15.33 -8.60
N LEU A 255 -10.06 -14.53 -7.94
CA LEU A 255 -10.17 -13.08 -7.95
C LEU A 255 -10.14 -12.52 -9.38
N GLU A 256 -9.20 -12.98 -10.20
CA GLU A 256 -9.11 -12.59 -11.61
C GLU A 256 -10.40 -12.95 -12.38
N ARG A 257 -11.00 -14.11 -12.10
CA ARG A 257 -12.29 -14.48 -12.70
C ARG A 257 -13.42 -13.56 -12.26
N LEU A 258 -13.48 -13.18 -10.99
CA LEU A 258 -14.49 -12.25 -10.47
C LEU A 258 -14.33 -10.85 -11.07
N ILE A 259 -13.12 -10.30 -11.15
CA ILE A 259 -12.84 -9.00 -11.77
C ILE A 259 -13.29 -8.97 -13.25
N ARG A 260 -13.12 -10.09 -13.97
CA ARG A 260 -13.57 -10.21 -15.37
C ARG A 260 -15.10 -10.26 -15.49
N ARG A 261 -15.79 -10.90 -14.56
CA ARG A 261 -17.25 -11.11 -14.57
C ARG A 261 -18.04 -9.92 -14.01
N GLY A 262 -17.52 -9.24 -12.99
CA GLY A 262 -18.21 -8.20 -12.23
C GLY A 262 -18.14 -6.82 -12.87
N GLY A 263 -18.84 -6.64 -13.99
CA GLY A 263 -19.18 -5.34 -14.56
C GLY A 263 -20.68 -5.08 -14.45
#